data_AF-A0AAV4GE18-F1
#
_entry.id   AF-A0AAV4GE18-F1
#
_cell.length_a   1.000
_cell.length_b   1.000
_cell.length_c   1.000
_cell.angle_alpha   90.00
_cell.angle_beta   90.00
_cell.angle_gamma   90.00
#
_symmetry.space_group_name_H-M   'P 1'
#
loop_
_entity.id
_entity.type
_entity.pdbx_description
1 polymer ?
#
loop_
_entity_poly.entity_id
_entity_poly.type
_entity_poly.pdbx_seq_one_letter_code
_entity_poly.pdbx_strand_id
1 'polypeptide(L)'
;PKHKKHLYNSECRAKYQHSLEQRLAQIEIDRNSNTPAIAWNNIKNAIQNSARECAGNVIKPKVNRTLDPDIKKLSNQQKQLRLQRDNTQNPTEKADLKKKRNKTLHEIQKKVQSLRNIELEQKIEAIDNANNDDAMFSAVKALNPKTFENPKVEDSKGKLITNPNDILLTVADHFKNKLRDESLTDINPFQGKPRPLNKPISQAELRNSLNKLKNNKAAGLLLGVRSGADMDDQEFPSLSVLSLTEYAKLR
;
A
#
# COMPACT_ATOMS: atom_id res chain seq x y z
N PRO A 1 17.45 -5.40 8.46
CA PRO A 1 18.02 -5.11 9.81
C PRO A 1 17.01 -4.64 10.89
N LYS A 2 15.83 -4.08 10.54
CA LYS A 2 14.89 -3.49 11.50
C LYS A 2 13.94 -4.46 12.24
N HIS A 3 13.81 -5.73 11.83
CA HIS A 3 12.93 -6.70 12.50
C HIS A 3 13.47 -7.25 13.84
N LYS A 4 14.73 -6.97 14.20
CA LYS A 4 15.35 -7.49 15.43
C LYS A 4 14.90 -6.77 16.71
N LYS A 5 14.30 -5.57 16.63
CA LYS A 5 13.93 -4.78 17.84
C LYS A 5 12.85 -5.42 18.72
N HIS A 6 11.99 -6.29 18.18
CA HIS A 6 10.95 -6.96 18.98
C HIS A 6 11.48 -8.14 19.79
N LEU A 7 12.58 -8.78 19.35
CA LEU A 7 13.27 -9.79 20.14
C LEU A 7 13.98 -9.21 21.37
N TYR A 8 14.15 -7.88 21.46
CA TYR A 8 14.81 -7.19 22.58
C TYR A 8 13.87 -6.43 23.52
N ASN A 9 12.55 -6.48 23.30
CA ASN A 9 11.61 -5.93 24.27
C ASN A 9 11.45 -6.92 25.45
N SER A 10 11.95 -6.53 26.63
CA SER A 10 11.93 -7.33 27.86
C SER A 10 10.51 -7.71 28.29
N GLU A 11 9.55 -6.79 28.17
CA GLU A 11 8.15 -7.03 28.51
C GLU A 11 7.50 -8.05 27.57
N CYS A 12 7.81 -7.98 26.29
CA CYS A 12 7.28 -8.93 25.30
C CYS A 12 7.83 -10.34 25.55
N ARG A 13 9.09 -10.47 25.96
CA ARG A 13 9.68 -11.76 26.37
C ARG A 13 9.03 -12.31 27.63
N ALA A 14 8.83 -11.48 28.65
CA ALA A 14 8.20 -11.90 29.89
C ALA A 14 6.75 -12.38 29.65
N LYS A 15 5.98 -11.64 28.85
CA LYS A 15 4.62 -12.04 28.43
C LYS A 15 4.62 -13.34 27.63
N TYR A 16 5.58 -13.51 26.71
CA TYR A 16 5.72 -14.74 25.93
C TYR A 16 6.04 -15.94 26.81
N GLN A 17 7.02 -15.79 27.71
CA GLN A 17 7.43 -16.86 28.62
C GLN A 17 6.26 -17.29 29.52
N HIS A 18 5.56 -16.33 30.11
CA HIS A 18 4.41 -16.61 30.95
C HIS A 18 3.27 -17.33 30.20
N SER A 19 2.91 -16.83 28.99
CA SER A 19 1.90 -17.48 28.13
C SER A 19 2.31 -18.89 27.70
N LEU A 20 3.60 -19.10 27.41
CA LEU A 20 4.12 -20.41 27.01
C LEU A 20 4.09 -21.41 28.16
N GLU A 21 4.55 -21.00 29.34
CA GLU A 21 4.56 -21.83 30.56
C GLU A 21 3.15 -22.29 30.92
N GLN A 22 2.16 -21.38 30.89
CA GLN A 22 0.76 -21.71 31.12
C GLN A 22 0.23 -22.74 30.11
N ARG A 23 0.52 -22.55 28.82
CA ARG A 23 0.03 -23.46 27.77
C ARG A 23 0.72 -24.80 27.82
N LEU A 24 2.01 -24.86 28.12
CA LEU A 24 2.73 -26.13 28.27
C LEU A 24 2.26 -26.90 29.50
N ALA A 25 1.92 -26.22 30.60
CA ALA A 25 1.34 -26.84 31.79
C ALA A 25 -0.05 -27.45 31.52
N GLN A 26 -0.81 -26.87 30.57
CA GLN A 26 -2.13 -27.36 30.16
C GLN A 26 -2.05 -28.54 29.17
N ILE A 27 -0.88 -28.85 28.60
CA ILE A 27 -0.73 -30.02 27.73
C ILE A 27 -0.66 -31.25 28.63
N GLU A 28 -1.81 -31.90 28.81
CA GLU A 28 -1.88 -33.22 29.41
C GLU A 28 -1.16 -34.22 28.50
N ILE A 29 0.03 -34.63 28.92
CA ILE A 29 0.76 -35.73 28.28
C ILE A 29 0.11 -37.01 28.78
N ASP A 30 -1.03 -37.38 28.18
CA ASP A 30 -1.59 -38.71 28.36
C ASP A 30 -0.58 -39.73 27.85
N ARG A 31 0.11 -40.38 28.79
CA ARG A 31 1.15 -41.39 28.54
C ARG A 31 0.62 -42.61 27.78
N ASN A 32 -0.70 -42.78 27.73
CA ASN A 32 -1.37 -43.96 27.16
C ASN A 32 -2.09 -43.70 25.82
N SER A 33 -2.28 -42.45 25.37
CA SER A 33 -3.06 -42.14 24.14
C SER A 33 -2.32 -41.30 23.09
N ASN A 34 -1.26 -40.58 23.47
CA ASN A 34 -0.59 -39.65 22.57
C ASN A 34 0.52 -40.31 21.76
N THR A 35 0.27 -40.54 20.47
CA THR A 35 1.33 -40.79 19.49
C THR A 35 2.36 -39.65 19.57
N PRO A 36 3.69 -39.90 19.52
CA PRO A 36 4.72 -38.85 19.63
C PRO A 36 4.52 -37.66 18.68
N ALA A 37 3.92 -37.89 17.51
CA ALA A 37 3.57 -36.86 16.54
C ALA A 37 2.50 -35.86 17.05
N ILE A 38 1.52 -36.32 17.84
CA ILE A 38 0.45 -35.50 18.41
C ILE A 38 1.04 -34.60 19.51
N ALA A 39 1.84 -35.16 20.41
CA ALA A 39 2.54 -34.40 21.44
C ALA A 39 3.44 -33.31 20.84
N TRP A 40 4.20 -33.65 19.79
CA TRP A 40 5.02 -32.69 19.07
C TRP A 40 4.19 -31.56 18.43
N ASN A 41 3.07 -31.89 17.80
CA ASN A 41 2.18 -30.89 17.22
C ASN A 41 1.56 -29.98 18.28
N ASN A 42 1.20 -30.52 19.46
CA ASN A 42 0.64 -29.74 20.56
C ASN A 42 1.67 -28.74 21.12
N ILE A 43 2.92 -29.17 21.34
CA ILE A 43 4.02 -28.28 21.75
C ILE A 43 4.25 -27.20 20.69
N LYS A 44 4.31 -27.59 19.42
CA LYS A 44 4.47 -26.65 18.30
C LYS A 44 3.35 -25.62 18.24
N ASN A 45 2.11 -26.04 18.49
CA ASN A 45 0.95 -25.15 18.52
C ASN A 45 0.98 -24.20 19.72
N ALA A 46 1.38 -24.68 20.90
CA ALA A 46 1.56 -23.83 22.08
C ALA A 46 2.59 -22.73 21.82
N ILE A 47 3.77 -23.09 21.29
CA ILE A 47 4.82 -22.13 20.89
C ILE A 47 4.27 -21.13 19.87
N GLN A 48 3.60 -21.60 18.82
CA GLN A 48 3.05 -20.72 17.79
C GLN A 48 2.00 -19.76 18.36
N ASN A 49 1.10 -20.23 19.22
CA ASN A 49 0.02 -19.41 19.76
C ASN A 49 0.56 -18.35 20.74
N SER A 50 1.47 -18.72 21.65
CA SER A 50 2.15 -17.75 22.52
C SER A 50 2.91 -16.71 21.70
N ALA A 51 3.61 -17.13 20.64
CA ALA A 51 4.33 -16.20 19.77
C ALA A 51 3.37 -15.25 19.03
N ARG A 52 2.23 -15.75 18.54
CA ARG A 52 1.20 -14.94 17.87
C ARG A 52 0.58 -13.90 18.79
N GLU A 53 0.38 -14.24 20.07
CA GLU A 53 -0.21 -13.31 21.04
C GLU A 53 0.74 -12.18 21.41
N CYS A 54 2.02 -12.48 21.62
CA CYS A 54 3.00 -11.49 22.08
C CYS A 54 3.62 -10.69 20.92
N ALA A 55 4.00 -11.37 19.83
CA ALA A 55 4.72 -10.75 18.71
C ALA A 55 3.83 -10.45 17.48
N GLY A 56 2.58 -10.91 17.48
CA GLY A 56 1.69 -10.83 16.32
C GLY A 56 2.01 -11.90 15.26
N ASN A 57 1.12 -12.04 14.26
CA ASN A 57 1.28 -12.97 13.15
C ASN A 57 1.38 -12.21 11.83
N VAL A 58 2.60 -11.97 11.36
CA VAL A 58 2.77 -11.42 10.00
C VAL A 58 2.56 -12.55 9.01
N ILE A 59 1.34 -12.61 8.43
CA ILE A 59 1.10 -13.41 7.22
C ILE A 59 1.92 -12.76 6.13
N LYS A 60 3.10 -13.31 5.87
CA LYS A 60 3.89 -12.89 4.71
C LYS A 60 3.07 -13.28 3.48
N PRO A 61 2.65 -12.31 2.64
CA PRO A 61 2.04 -12.68 1.38
C PRO A 61 2.99 -13.62 0.66
N LYS A 62 2.47 -14.69 0.06
CA LYS A 62 3.29 -15.51 -0.85
C LYS A 62 3.77 -14.56 -1.94
N VAL A 63 5.04 -14.17 -1.85
CA VAL A 63 5.65 -13.32 -2.86
C VAL A 63 5.73 -14.15 -4.13
N ASN A 64 4.74 -13.98 -5.01
CA ASN A 64 4.85 -14.42 -6.39
C ASN A 64 5.94 -13.56 -7.02
N ARG A 65 7.20 -14.03 -6.91
CA ARG A 65 8.39 -13.28 -7.35
C ARG A 65 8.32 -12.85 -8.81
N THR A 66 7.54 -13.56 -9.62
CA THR A 66 7.26 -13.25 -11.01
C THR A 66 5.84 -13.71 -11.35
N LEU A 67 5.03 -12.80 -11.91
CA LEU A 67 3.70 -13.11 -12.47
C LEU A 67 3.78 -13.79 -13.83
N ASP A 68 4.95 -13.71 -14.49
CA ASP A 68 5.19 -14.31 -15.80
C ASP A 68 5.02 -15.84 -15.75
N PRO A 69 4.08 -16.40 -16.55
CA PRO A 69 3.78 -17.83 -16.55
C PRO A 69 4.95 -18.68 -17.09
N ASP A 70 5.78 -18.15 -17.97
CA ASP A 70 6.91 -18.87 -18.54
C ASP A 70 8.08 -18.95 -17.57
N ILE A 71 8.38 -17.88 -16.84
CA ILE A 71 9.39 -17.92 -15.78
C ILE A 71 8.97 -18.94 -14.72
N LYS A 72 7.68 -19.03 -14.41
CA LYS A 72 7.13 -20.03 -13.50
C LYS A 72 7.33 -21.46 -14.02
N LYS A 73 7.07 -21.71 -15.31
CA LYS A 73 7.32 -23.02 -15.96
C LYS A 73 8.80 -23.39 -15.88
N LEU A 74 9.70 -22.49 -16.27
CA LEU A 74 11.16 -22.71 -16.22
C LEU A 74 11.66 -22.94 -14.78
N SER A 75 11.12 -22.21 -13.81
CA SER A 75 11.45 -22.39 -12.40
C SER A 75 11.03 -23.77 -11.88
N ASN A 76 9.84 -24.25 -12.27
CA ASN A 76 9.39 -25.60 -11.94
C ASN A 76 10.28 -26.66 -12.60
N GLN A 77 10.65 -26.47 -13.86
CA GLN A 77 11.58 -27.36 -14.57
C GLN A 77 12.96 -27.38 -13.90
N GLN A 78 13.48 -26.23 -13.48
CA GLN A 78 14.73 -26.13 -12.73
C GLN A 78 14.67 -26.90 -11.42
N LYS A 79 13.53 -26.81 -10.69
CA LYS A 79 13.30 -27.58 -9.46
C LYS A 79 13.26 -29.08 -9.72
N GLN A 80 12.59 -29.51 -10.79
CA GLN A 80 12.52 -30.93 -11.18
C GLN A 80 13.91 -31.48 -11.52
N LEU A 81 14.69 -30.76 -12.32
CA LEU A 81 16.08 -31.15 -12.67
C LEU A 81 16.97 -31.24 -11.43
N ARG A 82 16.76 -30.36 -10.44
CA ARG A 82 17.48 -30.44 -9.15
C ARG A 82 17.13 -31.72 -8.40
N LEU A 83 15.85 -32.05 -8.27
CA LEU A 83 15.40 -33.27 -7.59
C LEU A 83 15.91 -34.54 -8.30
N GLN A 84 15.84 -34.57 -9.63
CA GLN A 84 16.37 -35.68 -10.42
C GLN A 84 17.87 -35.86 -10.17
N ARG A 85 18.66 -34.77 -10.22
CA ARG A 85 20.10 -34.81 -9.95
C ARG A 85 20.42 -35.31 -8.54
N ASP A 86 19.61 -34.95 -7.55
CA ASP A 86 19.83 -35.34 -6.15
C ASP A 86 19.51 -36.83 -5.94
N ASN A 87 18.60 -37.39 -6.74
CA ASN A 87 18.22 -38.80 -6.71
C ASN A 87 19.10 -39.71 -7.61
N THR A 88 19.82 -39.15 -8.57
CA THR A 88 20.70 -39.92 -9.48
C THR A 88 22.06 -40.21 -8.85
N GLN A 89 22.46 -41.49 -8.85
CA GLN A 89 23.77 -41.94 -8.37
C GLN A 89 24.83 -41.95 -9.48
N ASN A 90 24.44 -42.13 -10.75
CA ASN A 90 25.35 -42.19 -11.88
C ASN A 90 26.03 -40.82 -12.16
N PRO A 91 27.37 -40.72 -12.15
CA PRO A 91 28.09 -39.45 -12.32
C PRO A 91 27.90 -38.78 -13.70
N THR A 92 27.78 -39.55 -14.78
CA THR A 92 27.63 -38.99 -16.14
C THR A 92 26.27 -38.34 -16.33
N GLU A 93 25.19 -39.05 -15.95
CA GLU A 93 23.82 -38.52 -15.96
C GLU A 93 23.68 -37.30 -15.04
N LYS A 94 24.36 -37.31 -13.88
CA LYS A 94 24.37 -36.18 -12.96
C LYS A 94 25.03 -34.93 -13.58
N ALA A 95 26.07 -35.11 -14.38
CA ALA A 95 26.71 -34.02 -15.13
C ALA A 95 25.77 -33.44 -16.20
N ASP A 96 25.02 -34.29 -16.91
CA ASP A 96 24.06 -33.84 -17.92
C ASP A 96 22.85 -33.13 -17.30
N LEU A 97 22.33 -33.62 -16.18
CA LEU A 97 21.29 -32.95 -15.40
C LEU A 97 21.77 -31.58 -14.90
N LYS A 98 23.04 -31.48 -14.48
CA LYS A 98 23.66 -30.20 -14.09
C LYS A 98 23.74 -29.24 -15.28
N LYS A 99 24.15 -29.70 -16.47
CA LYS A 99 24.18 -28.88 -17.70
C LYS A 99 22.78 -28.38 -18.07
N LYS A 100 21.79 -29.27 -18.11
CA LYS A 100 20.38 -28.92 -18.39
C LYS A 100 19.85 -27.88 -17.41
N ARG A 101 20.09 -28.09 -16.11
CA ARG A 101 19.67 -27.15 -15.05
C ARG A 101 20.31 -25.78 -15.23
N ASN A 102 21.60 -25.72 -15.55
CA ASN A 102 22.30 -24.45 -15.77
C ASN A 102 21.77 -23.72 -17.01
N LYS A 103 21.46 -24.44 -18.10
CA LYS A 103 20.81 -23.86 -19.27
C LYS A 103 19.46 -23.22 -18.91
N THR A 104 18.59 -23.96 -18.21
CA THR A 104 17.30 -23.43 -17.73
C THR A 104 17.49 -22.21 -16.81
N LEU A 105 18.52 -22.21 -15.96
CA LEU A 105 18.83 -21.07 -15.09
C LEU A 105 19.23 -19.82 -15.90
N HIS A 106 20.06 -19.98 -16.93
CA HIS A 106 20.44 -18.87 -17.81
C HIS A 106 19.25 -18.34 -18.61
N GLU A 107 18.35 -19.22 -19.06
CA GLU A 107 17.10 -18.81 -19.73
C GLU A 107 16.21 -17.98 -18.80
N ILE A 108 16.06 -18.38 -17.53
CA ILE A 108 15.36 -17.60 -16.51
C ILE A 108 16.01 -16.23 -16.33
N GLN A 109 17.34 -16.18 -16.16
CA GLN A 109 18.07 -14.92 -15.98
C GLN A 109 17.87 -13.99 -17.17
N LYS A 110 17.97 -14.52 -18.40
CA LYS A 110 17.75 -13.75 -19.63
C LYS A 110 16.34 -13.17 -19.70
N LYS A 111 15.31 -13.96 -19.39
CA LYS A 111 13.91 -13.48 -19.37
C LYS A 111 13.67 -12.43 -18.27
N VAL A 112 14.21 -12.63 -17.08
CA VAL A 112 14.11 -11.63 -15.99
C VAL A 112 14.80 -10.33 -16.40
N GLN A 113 15.96 -10.42 -17.05
CA GLN A 113 16.68 -9.24 -17.56
C GLN A 113 15.85 -8.50 -18.62
N SER A 114 15.26 -9.21 -19.59
CA SER A 114 14.44 -8.58 -20.63
C SER A 114 13.20 -7.89 -20.04
N LEU A 115 12.52 -8.52 -19.09
CA LEU A 115 11.38 -7.89 -18.41
C LEU A 115 11.79 -6.62 -17.66
N ARG A 116 12.91 -6.64 -16.95
CA ARG A 116 13.44 -5.45 -16.28
C ARG A 116 13.79 -4.33 -17.26
N ASN A 117 14.36 -4.68 -18.41
CA ASN A 117 14.68 -3.69 -19.44
C ASN A 117 13.39 -3.05 -19.98
N ILE A 118 12.35 -3.85 -20.26
CA ILE A 118 11.03 -3.33 -20.68
C ILE A 118 10.45 -2.40 -19.60
N GLU A 119 10.50 -2.78 -18.32
CA GLU A 119 10.04 -1.92 -17.23
C GLU A 119 10.81 -0.60 -17.11
N LEU A 120 12.12 -0.62 -17.40
CA LEU A 120 12.95 0.59 -17.42
C LEU A 120 12.59 1.49 -18.59
N GLU A 121 12.42 0.90 -19.77
CA GLU A 121 12.09 1.62 -21.00
C GLU A 121 10.71 2.29 -20.88
N GLN A 122 9.72 1.61 -20.31
CA GLN A 122 8.41 2.20 -19.98
C GLN A 122 8.52 3.39 -19.02
N LYS A 123 9.44 3.36 -18.05
CA LYS A 123 9.65 4.49 -17.14
C LYS A 123 10.32 5.66 -17.83
N ILE A 124 11.27 5.41 -18.72
CA ILE A 124 11.93 6.43 -19.53
C ILE A 124 10.89 7.10 -20.43
N GLU A 125 10.11 6.30 -21.15
CA GLU A 125 9.02 6.78 -22.01
C GLU A 125 7.99 7.60 -21.23
N ALA A 126 7.62 7.18 -20.02
CA ALA A 126 6.72 7.95 -19.16
C ALA A 126 7.30 9.31 -18.71
N ILE A 127 8.62 9.40 -18.54
CA ILE A 127 9.30 10.66 -18.21
C ILE A 127 9.39 11.56 -19.45
N ASP A 128 9.76 10.99 -20.60
CA ASP A 128 9.91 11.72 -21.86
C ASP A 128 8.58 12.29 -22.35
N ASN A 129 7.46 11.59 -22.09
CA ASN A 129 6.12 12.03 -22.44
C ASN A 129 5.48 12.99 -21.42
N ALA A 130 6.13 13.27 -20.28
CA ALA A 130 5.60 14.21 -19.29
C ALA A 130 5.85 15.66 -19.71
N ASN A 131 4.98 16.58 -19.28
CA ASN A 131 5.17 18.01 -19.50
C ASN A 131 6.51 18.48 -18.88
N ASN A 132 7.18 19.47 -19.46
CA ASN A 132 8.53 19.91 -19.05
C ASN A 132 8.70 20.13 -17.54
N ASP A 133 7.72 20.74 -16.87
CA ASP A 133 7.79 20.99 -15.42
C ASP A 133 7.56 19.70 -14.59
N ASP A 134 6.71 18.78 -15.08
CA ASP A 134 6.37 17.52 -14.41
C ASP A 134 7.39 16.40 -14.68
N ALA A 135 8.16 16.49 -15.78
CA ALA A 135 9.17 15.52 -16.17
C ALA A 135 10.28 15.41 -15.12
N MET A 136 10.74 16.55 -14.59
CA MET A 136 11.76 16.59 -13.54
C MET A 136 11.26 15.91 -12.25
N PHE A 137 10.03 16.20 -11.82
CA PHE A 137 9.46 15.58 -10.62
C PHE A 137 9.22 14.08 -10.80
N SER A 138 8.76 13.67 -11.99
CA SER A 138 8.55 12.26 -12.36
C SER A 138 9.85 11.48 -12.37
N ALA A 139 10.92 12.05 -12.93
CA ALA A 139 12.27 11.47 -12.91
C ALA A 139 12.81 11.31 -11.49
N VAL A 140 12.72 12.36 -10.66
CA VAL A 140 13.16 12.31 -9.26
C VAL A 140 12.39 11.25 -8.48
N LYS A 141 11.07 11.13 -8.70
CA LYS A 141 10.22 10.11 -8.06
C LYS A 141 10.58 8.69 -8.52
N ALA A 142 10.92 8.49 -9.78
CA ALA A 142 11.34 7.20 -10.32
C ALA A 142 12.70 6.75 -9.76
N LEU A 143 13.65 7.69 -9.61
CA LEU A 143 14.99 7.43 -9.06
C LEU A 143 14.97 7.22 -7.55
N ASN A 144 14.10 7.95 -6.84
CA ASN A 144 13.99 7.91 -5.38
C ASN A 144 12.61 7.41 -4.94
N PRO A 145 12.30 6.11 -5.12
CA PRO A 145 11.06 5.54 -4.64
C PRO A 145 11.04 5.63 -3.12
N LYS A 146 10.20 6.52 -2.56
CA LYS A 146 9.96 6.57 -1.12
C LYS A 146 9.26 5.28 -0.70
N THR A 147 9.94 4.45 0.08
CA THR A 147 9.29 3.32 0.74
C THR A 147 8.44 3.87 1.88
N PHE A 148 7.12 3.85 1.71
CA PHE A 148 6.23 4.14 2.82
C PHE A 148 6.34 3.01 3.85
N GLU A 149 6.83 3.32 5.04
CA GLU A 149 6.75 2.39 6.16
C GLU A 149 5.31 2.40 6.66
N ASN A 150 4.61 1.27 6.51
CA ASN A 150 3.25 1.17 7.01
C ASN A 150 3.22 1.44 8.52
N PRO A 151 2.31 2.30 9.01
CA PRO A 151 2.17 2.55 10.43
C PRO A 151 1.79 1.24 11.14
N LYS A 152 2.35 1.06 12.35
CA LYS A 152 1.97 -0.06 13.21
C LYS A 152 0.64 0.28 13.87
N VAL A 153 -0.31 -0.64 13.79
CA VAL A 153 -1.62 -0.49 14.41
C VAL A 153 -1.68 -1.43 15.60
N GLU A 154 -1.98 -0.86 16.76
CA GLU A 154 -2.13 -1.57 18.02
C GLU A 154 -3.59 -1.47 18.46
N ASP A 155 -4.09 -2.54 19.08
CA ASP A 155 -5.39 -2.54 19.74
C ASP A 155 -5.33 -1.69 21.03
N SER A 156 -6.49 -1.33 21.56
CA SER A 156 -6.73 -0.69 22.85
C SER A 156 -5.93 -1.29 24.02
N LYS A 157 -5.57 -2.58 23.95
CA LYS A 157 -4.76 -3.32 24.94
C LYS A 157 -3.25 -3.31 24.66
N GLY A 158 -2.78 -2.54 23.67
CA GLY A 158 -1.37 -2.51 23.24
C GLY A 158 -0.94 -3.77 22.46
N LYS A 159 -1.89 -4.56 21.95
CA LYS A 159 -1.59 -5.76 21.15
C LYS A 159 -1.41 -5.35 19.68
N LEU A 160 -0.30 -5.74 19.06
CA LEU A 160 -0.03 -5.44 17.66
C LEU A 160 -1.01 -6.22 16.75
N ILE A 161 -1.79 -5.48 15.95
CA ILE A 161 -2.69 -6.05 14.96
C ILE A 161 -1.89 -6.23 13.66
N THR A 162 -1.91 -7.45 13.15
CA THR A 162 -1.08 -7.86 11.99
C THR A 162 -1.89 -8.29 10.78
N ASN A 163 -3.17 -8.62 10.99
CA ASN A 163 -4.09 -8.98 9.93
C ASN A 163 -4.58 -7.70 9.22
N PRO A 164 -4.46 -7.59 7.88
CA PRO A 164 -4.87 -6.38 7.15
C PRO A 164 -6.34 -6.01 7.36
N ASN A 165 -7.25 -6.98 7.43
CA ASN A 165 -8.67 -6.69 7.62
C ASN A 165 -8.95 -6.09 9.00
N ASP A 166 -8.31 -6.64 10.03
CA ASP A 166 -8.48 -6.14 11.40
C ASP A 166 -7.86 -4.75 11.54
N ILE A 167 -6.71 -4.49 10.90
CA ILE A 167 -6.11 -3.17 10.83
C ILE A 167 -7.09 -2.16 10.22
N LEU A 168 -7.71 -2.51 9.09
CA LEU A 168 -8.68 -1.63 8.42
C LEU A 168 -9.88 -1.32 9.32
N LEU A 169 -10.41 -2.34 10.01
CA LEU A 169 -11.52 -2.15 10.95
C LEU A 169 -11.13 -1.24 12.11
N THR A 170 -9.97 -1.47 12.74
CA THR A 170 -9.51 -0.63 13.86
C THR A 170 -9.28 0.81 13.43
N VAL A 171 -8.69 1.02 12.25
CA VAL A 171 -8.50 2.38 11.69
C VAL A 171 -9.84 3.02 11.37
N ALA A 172 -10.77 2.28 10.77
CA ALA A 172 -12.11 2.77 10.45
C ALA A 172 -12.87 3.16 11.72
N ASP A 173 -12.85 2.32 12.76
CA ASP A 173 -13.50 2.60 14.04
C ASP A 173 -12.88 3.81 14.75
N HIS A 174 -11.54 3.91 14.75
CA HIS A 174 -10.84 5.07 15.29
C HIS A 174 -11.30 6.37 14.62
N PHE A 175 -11.36 6.41 13.30
CA PHE A 175 -11.83 7.60 12.58
C PHE A 175 -13.34 7.80 12.72
N LYS A 176 -14.14 6.74 12.76
CA LYS A 176 -15.59 6.82 12.98
C LYS A 176 -15.90 7.48 14.32
N ASN A 177 -15.18 7.10 15.38
CA ASN A 177 -15.35 7.71 16.69
C ASN A 177 -14.86 9.16 16.73
N LYS A 178 -13.78 9.47 16.01
CA LYS A 178 -13.22 10.83 15.98
C LYS A 178 -14.02 11.80 15.10
N LEU A 179 -14.72 11.29 14.09
CA LEU A 179 -15.52 12.08 13.15
C LEU A 179 -17.01 12.11 13.53
N ARG A 180 -17.46 11.24 14.43
CA ARG A 180 -18.79 11.34 15.04
C ARG A 180 -18.72 12.29 16.23
N ASP A 181 -19.28 13.48 16.08
CA ASP A 181 -19.67 14.28 17.24
C ASP A 181 -20.97 13.70 17.79
N GLU A 182 -20.93 13.13 18.98
CA GLU A 182 -22.12 12.60 19.68
C GLU A 182 -23.19 13.68 19.94
N SER A 183 -22.79 14.95 19.93
CA SER A 183 -23.68 16.11 20.07
C SER A 183 -24.42 16.50 18.79
N LEU A 184 -24.04 15.96 17.63
CA LEU A 184 -24.73 16.22 16.37
C LEU A 184 -25.81 15.15 16.19
N THR A 185 -27.07 15.55 16.34
CA THR A 185 -28.19 14.74 15.86
C THR A 185 -28.05 14.54 14.35
N ASP A 186 -28.36 13.33 13.88
CA ASP A 186 -28.41 13.04 12.45
C ASP A 186 -29.23 14.14 11.75
N ILE A 187 -28.61 14.80 10.78
CA ILE A 187 -29.31 15.81 9.98
C ILE A 187 -30.37 15.04 9.20
N ASN A 188 -31.62 15.13 9.65
CA ASN A 188 -32.73 14.51 8.96
C ASN A 188 -32.71 14.96 7.50
N PRO A 189 -32.82 14.02 6.54
CA PRO A 189 -32.89 14.39 5.13
C PRO A 189 -34.01 15.41 4.96
N PHE A 190 -33.76 16.47 4.19
CA PHE A 190 -34.70 17.57 4.03
C PHE A 190 -36.04 17.06 3.49
N GLN A 191 -37.08 17.03 4.33
CA GLN A 191 -38.43 16.55 3.99
C GLN A 191 -39.34 17.68 3.46
N GLY A 192 -38.77 18.69 2.81
CA GLY A 192 -39.50 19.85 2.31
C GLY A 192 -39.58 19.90 0.78
N LYS A 193 -40.55 20.66 0.26
CA LYS A 193 -40.47 21.15 -1.12
C LYS A 193 -39.25 22.09 -1.25
N PRO A 194 -38.56 22.14 -2.40
CA PRO A 194 -37.48 23.10 -2.62
C PRO A 194 -37.96 24.51 -2.27
N ARG A 195 -37.20 25.22 -1.42
CA ARG A 195 -37.48 26.60 -1.02
C ARG A 195 -36.25 27.46 -1.28
N PRO A 196 -36.43 28.74 -1.64
CA PRO A 196 -35.33 29.69 -1.67
C PRO A 196 -34.72 29.83 -0.27
N LEU A 197 -33.43 30.18 -0.21
CA LEU A 197 -32.77 30.47 1.06
C LEU A 197 -33.46 31.65 1.75
N ASN A 198 -33.72 31.53 3.05
CA ASN A 198 -34.30 32.64 3.85
C ASN A 198 -33.40 33.88 3.85
N LYS A 199 -32.09 33.69 3.66
CA LYS A 199 -31.11 34.76 3.49
C LYS A 199 -30.42 34.53 2.15
N PRO A 200 -30.49 35.49 1.21
CA PRO A 200 -29.73 35.37 -0.02
C PRO A 200 -28.23 35.37 0.31
N ILE A 201 -27.46 34.56 -0.42
CA ILE A 201 -26.00 34.53 -0.29
C ILE A 201 -25.48 35.92 -0.62
N SER A 202 -24.90 36.59 0.37
CA SER A 202 -24.39 37.96 0.20
C SER A 202 -23.02 37.95 -0.49
N GLN A 203 -22.75 38.96 -1.30
CA GLN A 203 -21.43 39.17 -1.91
C GLN A 203 -20.32 39.27 -0.85
N ALA A 204 -20.61 39.86 0.32
CA ALA A 204 -19.65 39.97 1.42
C ALA A 204 -19.32 38.59 2.03
N GLU A 205 -20.33 37.73 2.15
CA GLU A 205 -20.16 36.35 2.64
C GLU A 205 -19.34 35.51 1.65
N LEU A 206 -19.61 35.65 0.35
CA LEU A 206 -18.83 35.03 -0.71
C LEU A 206 -17.37 35.47 -0.66
N ARG A 207 -17.10 36.78 -0.60
CA ARG A 207 -15.74 37.34 -0.50
C ARG A 207 -15.01 36.86 0.75
N ASN A 208 -15.68 36.85 1.90
CA ASN A 208 -15.10 36.36 3.14
C ASN A 208 -14.77 34.86 3.07
N SER A 209 -15.61 34.08 2.40
CA SER A 209 -15.38 32.64 2.21
C SER A 209 -14.20 32.39 1.28
N LEU A 210 -14.11 33.13 0.17
CA LEU A 210 -12.97 33.11 -0.75
C LEU A 210 -11.67 33.50 -0.04
N ASN A 211 -11.69 34.55 0.77
CA ASN A 211 -10.52 35.00 1.52
C ASN A 211 -10.08 34.01 2.62
N LYS A 212 -11.01 33.18 3.13
CA LYS A 212 -10.71 32.12 4.11
C LYS A 212 -10.10 30.87 3.48
N LEU A 213 -10.19 30.70 2.16
CA LEU A 213 -9.52 29.60 1.45
C LEU A 213 -8.00 29.86 1.44
N LYS A 214 -7.30 29.39 2.47
CA LYS A 214 -5.84 29.41 2.47
C LYS A 214 -5.27 28.38 1.47
N ASN A 215 -4.19 28.78 0.79
CA ASN A 215 -3.30 28.01 -0.08
C ASN A 215 -3.76 27.75 -1.52
N ASN A 216 -3.85 28.80 -2.36
CA ASN A 216 -3.98 28.67 -3.84
C ASN A 216 -5.01 27.60 -4.30
N LYS A 217 -6.04 27.35 -3.51
CA LYS A 217 -7.11 26.42 -3.87
C LYS A 217 -8.05 27.20 -4.78
N ALA A 218 -8.25 26.70 -6.00
CA ALA A 218 -9.15 27.33 -6.95
C ALA A 218 -10.56 27.43 -6.33
N ALA A 219 -11.08 28.64 -6.26
CA ALA A 219 -12.51 28.83 -6.10
C ALA A 219 -13.16 28.36 -7.39
N GLY A 220 -13.87 27.23 -7.35
CA GLY A 220 -14.51 26.66 -8.53
C GLY A 220 -15.36 27.70 -9.25
N LEU A 221 -15.25 27.74 -10.57
CA LEU A 221 -16.00 28.65 -11.44
C LEU A 221 -17.50 28.35 -11.31
N LEU A 222 -18.26 29.21 -10.62
CA LEU A 222 -19.72 29.16 -10.59
C LEU A 222 -20.25 29.82 -11.88
N LEU A 223 -20.44 29.02 -12.92
CA LEU A 223 -21.18 29.40 -14.12
C LEU A 223 -22.64 29.67 -13.74
N GLY A 224 -22.98 30.94 -13.54
CA GLY A 224 -24.35 31.42 -13.47
C GLY A 224 -24.99 31.36 -14.85
N VAL A 225 -26.03 30.54 -14.99
CA VAL A 225 -26.96 30.59 -16.12
C VAL A 225 -27.61 31.98 -16.14
N ARG A 226 -27.24 32.82 -17.11
CA ARG A 226 -27.97 34.07 -17.42
C ARG A 226 -29.04 33.75 -18.45
N SER A 227 -30.29 33.65 -17.99
CA SER A 227 -31.48 33.75 -18.84
C SER A 227 -31.51 35.16 -19.45
N GLY A 228 -31.65 35.21 -20.77
CA GLY A 228 -31.60 36.44 -21.56
C GLY A 228 -32.71 37.45 -21.23
N ALA A 229 -32.33 38.71 -21.30
CA ALA A 229 -33.09 39.80 -21.91
C ALA A 229 -32.20 41.06 -21.87
N ASP A 230 -32.08 41.68 -23.04
CA ASP A 230 -31.85 43.11 -23.27
C ASP A 230 -30.43 43.72 -23.08
N MET A 231 -29.80 43.94 -24.24
CA MET A 231 -29.22 45.19 -24.74
C MET A 231 -28.53 46.12 -23.74
N ASP A 232 -27.21 46.28 -23.89
CA ASP A 232 -26.62 47.54 -24.36
C ASP A 232 -25.10 47.39 -24.58
N ASP A 233 -24.65 47.99 -25.68
CA ASP A 233 -23.26 48.05 -26.11
C ASP A 233 -22.35 48.69 -25.06
N GLN A 234 -21.41 47.91 -24.52
CA GLN A 234 -20.14 48.46 -24.02
C GLN A 234 -18.99 47.59 -24.49
N GLU A 235 -18.15 48.20 -25.33
CA GLU A 235 -16.89 47.70 -25.84
C GLU A 235 -16.01 47.17 -24.70
N PHE A 236 -15.61 45.90 -24.80
CA PHE A 236 -14.49 45.38 -24.02
C PHE A 236 -13.19 45.92 -24.62
N PRO A 237 -12.26 46.48 -23.82
CA PRO A 237 -10.95 46.83 -24.35
C PRO A 237 -10.23 45.54 -24.77
N SER A 238 -9.83 45.47 -26.03
CA SER A 238 -8.99 44.41 -26.57
C SER A 238 -7.70 44.31 -25.75
N LEU A 239 -7.51 43.21 -25.03
CA LEU A 239 -6.22 42.86 -24.44
C LEU A 239 -5.24 42.65 -25.59
N SER A 240 -4.38 43.64 -25.82
CA SER A 240 -3.25 43.53 -26.73
C SER A 240 -2.36 42.36 -26.29
N VAL A 241 -2.11 41.44 -27.21
CA VAL A 241 -1.17 40.34 -27.05
C VAL A 241 0.23 40.95 -27.14
N LEU A 242 0.87 41.17 -25.98
CA LEU A 242 2.29 41.52 -25.95
C LEU A 242 3.09 40.39 -26.57
N SER A 243 3.96 40.72 -27.53
CA SER A 243 4.75 39.73 -28.24
C SER A 243 5.83 39.16 -27.31
N LEU A 244 6.20 37.89 -27.51
CA LEU A 244 7.26 37.17 -26.78
C LEU A 244 8.62 37.92 -26.72
N THR A 245 8.84 38.93 -27.56
CA THR A 245 10.06 39.74 -27.55
C THR A 245 10.08 40.84 -26.49
N GLU A 246 8.91 41.27 -25.98
CA GLU A 246 8.82 42.32 -24.95
C GLU A 246 9.04 41.78 -23.53
N TYR A 247 8.79 40.48 -23.29
CA TYR A 247 9.04 39.84 -22.00
C TYR A 247 10.52 39.64 -21.69
N ALA A 248 11.39 39.66 -22.72
CA ALA A 248 12.83 39.43 -22.57
C ALA A 248 13.61 40.68 -22.11
N LYS A 249 12.99 41.87 -22.05
CA LYS A 249 13.64 43.12 -21.60
C LYS A 249 13.39 43.49 -20.14
N LEU A 250 12.66 42.66 -19.39
CA LEU A 250 12.34 42.85 -17.96
C LEU A 250 13.14 41.92 -17.04
N ARG A 251 14.33 41.48 -17.46
CA ARG A 251 15.29 40.73 -16.64
C ARG A 251 16.61 41.48 -16.52
#